data_AF-A0A814IU08-F1
#
_entry.id   AF-A0A814IU08-F1
#
_cell.length_a   1.000
_cell.length_b   1.000
_cell.length_c   1.000
_cell.angle_alpha   90.00
_cell.angle_beta   90.00
_cell.angle_gamma   90.00
#
_symmetry.space_group_name_H-M   'P 1'
#
loop_
_entity.id
_entity.type
_entity.pdbx_description
1 polymer ?
#
loop_
_entity_poly.entity_id
_entity_poly.type
_entity_poly.pdbx_seq_one_letter_code
_entity_poly.pdbx_strand_id
1 'polypeptide(L)'
;MLDRAIVERIAIDYKISGKCKSANTYEKKNLKKTANQTSNCTDLLSIIFSTMEKYKEAFFAIHRHNQIISYLAVNNTDALIQCDLMDMRNAFLNFAYDNNYEFSSLGRAKFSTMTLLYELYTSTTEKFTYNCIRCQ
;
A
#
# COMPACT_ATOMS: atom_id res chain seq x y z
N MET A 1 17.30 -16.61 -3.94
CA MET A 1 17.48 -17.23 -2.60
C MET A 1 17.39 -16.10 -1.59
N LEU A 2 16.32 -16.03 -0.79
CA LEU A 2 16.21 -15.01 0.27
C LEU A 2 17.40 -15.21 1.22
N ASP A 3 18.30 -14.23 1.24
CA ASP A 3 19.44 -14.24 2.14
C ASP A 3 18.91 -14.30 3.58
N ARG A 4 19.45 -15.24 4.36
CA ARG A 4 19.10 -15.42 5.79
C ARG A 4 19.23 -14.10 6.55
N ALA A 5 20.17 -13.25 6.13
CA ALA A 5 20.39 -11.91 6.67
C ALA A 5 19.21 -10.94 6.41
N ILE A 6 18.48 -11.09 5.30
CA ILE A 6 17.31 -10.25 4.97
C ILE A 6 16.12 -10.66 5.84
N VAL A 7 15.89 -11.96 6.00
CA VAL A 7 14.83 -12.49 6.87
C VAL A 7 15.07 -12.09 8.32
N GLU A 8 16.32 -12.18 8.79
CA GLU A 8 16.70 -11.74 10.15
C GLU A 8 16.53 -10.22 10.33
N ARG A 9 16.90 -9.40 9.34
CA ARG A 9 16.68 -7.94 9.41
C ARG A 9 15.20 -7.56 9.43
N ILE A 10 14.38 -8.17 8.55
CA ILE A 10 12.92 -7.95 8.54
C ILE A 10 12.30 -8.39 9.86
N ALA A 11 12.72 -9.53 10.41
CA ALA A 11 12.25 -10.02 11.70
C ALA A 11 12.65 -9.10 12.87
N ILE A 12 13.86 -8.52 12.85
CA ILE A 12 14.32 -7.55 13.85
C ILE A 12 13.50 -6.26 13.76
N ASP A 13 13.26 -5.72 12.56
CA ASP A 13 12.47 -4.50 12.37
C ASP A 13 11.01 -4.69 12.82
N TYR A 14 10.41 -5.85 12.53
CA TYR A 14 9.09 -6.22 13.06
C TYR A 14 9.08 -6.42 14.59
N LYS A 15 10.16 -6.95 15.17
CA LYS A 15 10.30 -7.14 16.63
C LYS A 15 10.50 -5.82 17.38
N ILE A 16 11.01 -4.79 16.71
CA ILE A 16 11.07 -3.41 17.23
C ILE A 16 9.69 -2.75 17.18
N SER A 17 8.86 -3.03 16.17
CA SER A 17 7.45 -2.57 16.09
C SER A 17 6.55 -3.24 17.15
N GLY A 18 6.81 -4.51 17.49
CA GLY A 18 6.05 -5.29 18.48
C GLY A 18 6.31 -4.95 19.97
N LYS A 19 7.11 -3.94 20.31
CA LYS A 19 7.16 -3.43 21.68
C LYS A 19 5.92 -2.58 21.93
N CYS A 20 4.86 -3.22 22.42
CA CYS A 20 3.77 -2.55 23.11
C CYS A 20 4.36 -1.54 24.10
N LYS A 21 4.22 -0.25 23.80
CA LYS A 21 4.44 0.84 24.73
C LYS A 21 3.34 0.75 25.77
N SER A 22 3.56 0.09 26.90
CA SER A 22 2.73 0.33 28.08
C SER A 22 3.20 1.63 28.73
N ALA A 23 2.33 2.62 28.69
CA ALA A 23 2.45 3.86 29.45
C ALA A 23 2.47 3.57 30.96
N ASN A 24 3.14 4.45 31.69
CA ASN A 24 3.31 4.47 33.14
C ASN A 24 2.01 4.24 33.93
N THR A 25 2.02 3.35 34.94
CA THR A 25 1.49 3.64 36.28
C THR A 25 2.02 2.65 37.32
N TYR A 26 2.20 3.17 38.53
CA TYR A 26 2.73 2.59 39.75
C TYR A 26 2.10 1.24 40.16
N GLU A 27 2.91 0.27 40.61
CA GLU A 27 2.85 -0.33 41.97
C GLU A 27 3.89 -1.47 42.11
N LYS A 28 4.68 -1.40 43.19
CA LYS A 28 5.50 -2.52 43.68
C LYS A 28 4.58 -3.52 44.38
N LYS A 29 4.64 -4.82 44.01
CA LYS A 29 4.55 -5.97 44.93
C LYS A 29 4.93 -7.28 44.24
N ASN A 30 5.83 -8.02 44.90
CA ASN A 30 6.28 -9.36 44.55
C ASN A 30 5.13 -10.37 44.54
N LEU A 31 5.03 -11.25 43.53
CA LEU A 31 4.56 -12.63 43.72
C LEU A 31 4.92 -13.53 42.51
N LYS A 32 5.76 -14.53 42.80
CA LYS A 32 5.91 -15.89 42.24
C LYS A 32 5.67 -16.14 40.72
N LYS A 33 6.71 -16.70 40.09
CA LYS A 33 6.66 -17.46 38.83
C LYS A 33 5.43 -18.37 38.77
N THR A 34 4.53 -18.08 37.83
CA THR A 34 3.58 -19.05 37.27
C THR A 34 3.88 -19.16 35.78
N ALA A 35 4.78 -20.08 35.44
CA ALA A 35 4.86 -20.63 34.10
C ALA A 35 3.56 -21.41 33.86
N ASN A 36 2.73 -20.96 32.92
CA ASN A 36 1.76 -21.76 32.13
C ASN A 36 0.82 -20.85 31.32
N GLN A 37 1.36 -19.84 30.64
CA GLN A 37 0.62 -19.07 29.64
C GLN A 37 1.59 -18.52 28.59
N THR A 38 2.33 -19.42 27.93
CA THR A 38 3.32 -19.05 26.90
C THR A 38 3.41 -20.08 25.76
N SER A 39 2.52 -21.08 25.73
CA SER A 39 2.49 -22.12 24.68
C SER A 39 1.77 -21.68 23.41
N ASN A 40 0.68 -20.91 23.51
CA ASN A 40 -0.13 -20.58 22.34
C ASN A 40 0.54 -19.55 21.40
N CYS A 41 1.51 -18.78 21.90
CA CYS A 41 2.23 -17.76 21.14
C CYS A 41 3.30 -18.35 20.22
N THR A 42 3.93 -19.45 20.62
CA THR A 42 4.94 -20.16 19.81
C THR A 42 4.32 -20.85 18.61
N ASP A 43 3.09 -21.35 18.74
CA ASP A 43 2.38 -22.04 17.67
C ASP A 43 1.93 -21.08 16.56
N LEU A 44 1.51 -19.85 16.92
CA LEU A 44 1.17 -18.84 15.91
C LEU A 44 2.39 -18.38 15.11
N LEU A 45 3.53 -18.17 15.77
CA LEU A 45 4.78 -17.79 15.10
C LEU A 45 5.25 -18.89 14.15
N SER A 46 5.16 -20.16 14.54
CA SER A 46 5.55 -21.28 13.67
C SER A 46 4.61 -21.40 12.45
N ILE A 47 3.32 -21.15 12.63
CA ILE A 47 2.34 -21.08 11.52
C ILE A 47 2.69 -19.93 10.58
N ILE A 48 3.00 -18.74 11.12
CA ILE A 48 3.40 -17.58 10.31
C ILE A 48 4.67 -17.89 9.51
N PHE A 49 5.72 -18.41 10.15
CA PHE A 49 6.96 -18.75 9.44
C PHE A 49 6.75 -19.84 8.39
N SER A 50 5.95 -20.85 8.70
CA SER A 50 5.61 -21.91 7.75
C SER A 50 4.81 -21.37 6.56
N THR A 51 3.91 -20.42 6.80
CA THR A 51 3.12 -19.74 5.76
C THR A 51 4.00 -18.83 4.91
N MET A 52 4.89 -18.05 5.53
CA MET A 52 5.85 -17.20 4.83
C MET A 52 6.77 -18.03 3.94
N GLU A 53 7.29 -19.15 4.44
CA GLU A 53 8.15 -20.05 3.65
C GLU A 53 7.38 -20.67 2.48
N LYS A 54 6.12 -21.09 2.70
CA LYS A 54 5.24 -21.65 1.68
C LYS A 54 4.97 -20.69 0.52
N TYR A 55 4.84 -19.39 0.80
CA TYR A 55 4.49 -18.37 -0.20
C TYR A 55 5.64 -17.40 -0.54
N LYS A 56 6.89 -17.73 -0.17
CA LYS A 56 8.03 -16.80 -0.29
C LYS A 56 8.31 -16.30 -1.70
N GLU A 57 7.98 -17.09 -2.73
CA GLU A 57 8.20 -16.73 -4.13
C GLU A 57 7.11 -15.78 -4.68
N ALA A 58 6.01 -15.57 -3.94
CA ALA A 58 4.93 -14.66 -4.33
C ALA A 58 5.12 -13.23 -3.78
N PHE A 59 6.06 -13.02 -2.86
CA PHE A 59 6.29 -11.74 -2.20
C PHE A 59 7.73 -11.29 -2.37
N PHE A 60 7.91 -10.01 -2.72
CA PHE A 60 9.22 -9.41 -2.91
C PHE A 60 9.50 -8.40 -1.80
N ALA A 61 10.62 -8.58 -1.08
CA ALA A 61 11.13 -7.57 -0.16
C ALA A 61 12.24 -6.78 -0.86
N ILE A 62 11.93 -5.54 -1.24
CA ILE A 62 12.88 -4.65 -1.92
C ILE A 62 13.55 -3.76 -0.87
N HIS A 63 14.85 -3.96 -0.66
CA HIS A 63 15.64 -3.07 0.19
C HIS A 63 16.22 -1.92 -0.64
N ARG A 64 15.77 -0.69 -0.37
CA ARG A 64 16.37 0.51 -0.94
C ARG A 64 17.57 0.93 -0.09
N HIS A 65 18.76 0.80 -0.66
CA HIS A 65 20.01 1.19 0.01
C HIS A 65 20.16 2.72 0.05
N ASN A 66 19.68 3.35 1.12
CA ASN A 66 20.04 4.74 1.41
C ASN A 66 21.33 4.71 2.24
N GLN A 67 22.50 4.98 1.64
CA GLN A 67 23.79 5.03 2.37
C GLN A 67 23.89 6.18 3.38
N ILE A 68 22.86 6.99 3.52
CA ILE A 68 22.81 8.08 4.47
C ILE A 68 21.44 7.99 5.11
N ILE A 69 21.42 7.84 6.44
CA ILE A 69 20.23 7.95 7.28
C ILE A 69 19.76 9.39 7.16
N SER A 70 19.09 9.69 6.05
CA SER A 70 18.50 10.99 5.80
C SER A 70 17.15 10.99 6.51
N TYR A 71 17.16 11.43 7.77
CA TYR A 71 15.98 11.87 8.53
C TYR A 71 15.26 13.08 7.90
N LEU A 72 15.52 13.40 6.63
CA LEU A 72 14.71 14.35 5.90
C LEU A 72 13.31 13.76 5.77
N ALA A 73 12.33 14.46 6.34
CA ALA A 73 10.93 14.14 6.15
C ALA A 73 10.68 13.90 4.66
N VAL A 74 9.90 12.85 4.36
CA VAL A 74 9.47 12.57 2.99
C VAL A 74 8.57 13.74 2.55
N ASN A 75 9.19 14.73 1.92
CA ASN A 75 8.49 15.87 1.36
C ASN A 75 8.04 15.47 -0.05
N ASN A 76 6.84 14.92 -0.17
CA ASN A 76 6.20 14.76 -1.47
C ASN A 76 5.85 16.16 -1.99
N THR A 77 6.51 16.58 -3.06
CA THR A 77 6.27 17.87 -3.71
C THR A 77 5.03 17.87 -4.61
N ASP A 78 4.50 16.68 -4.90
CA ASP A 78 3.37 16.51 -5.79
C ASP A 78 2.06 16.88 -5.08
N ALA A 79 1.22 17.64 -5.78
CA ALA A 79 -0.11 17.98 -5.29
C ALA A 79 -0.99 16.73 -5.23
N LEU A 80 -1.93 16.71 -4.27
CA LEU A 80 -2.96 15.68 -4.23
C LEU A 80 -3.86 15.83 -5.46
N ILE A 81 -3.99 14.75 -6.23
CA ILE A 81 -4.92 14.67 -7.36
C ILE A 81 -6.18 13.95 -6.87
N GLN A 82 -7.30 14.65 -6.83
CA GLN A 82 -8.59 14.04 -6.54
C GLN A 82 -9.19 13.49 -7.83
N CYS A 83 -9.29 12.16 -7.93
CA CYS A 83 -9.83 11.49 -9.12
C CYS A 83 -10.51 10.18 -8.74
N ASP A 84 -11.81 10.23 -8.45
CA ASP A 84 -12.61 9.08 -7.99
C ASP A 84 -12.54 7.88 -8.95
N LEU A 85 -12.44 8.16 -10.26
CA LEU A 85 -12.32 7.14 -11.30
C LEU A 85 -11.01 6.31 -11.17
N MET A 86 -9.93 6.91 -10.67
CA MET A 86 -8.60 6.31 -10.55
C MET A 86 -8.18 5.99 -9.12
N ASP A 87 -9.00 6.32 -8.12
CA ASP A 87 -8.70 6.10 -6.69
C ASP A 87 -8.60 4.60 -6.36
N MET A 88 -9.45 3.79 -6.98
CA MET A 88 -9.39 2.33 -6.85
C MET A 88 -9.50 1.63 -8.20
N ARG A 89 -8.82 0.49 -8.32
CA ARG A 89 -8.92 -0.41 -9.49
C ARG A 89 -10.37 -0.73 -9.86
N ASN A 90 -11.22 -0.97 -8.86
CA ASN A 90 -12.60 -1.36 -9.11
C ASN A 90 -13.43 -0.23 -9.74
N ALA A 91 -13.14 1.03 -9.45
CA ALA A 91 -13.83 2.17 -10.07
C ALA A 91 -13.56 2.19 -11.59
N PHE A 92 -12.29 2.06 -11.98
CA PHE A 92 -11.90 1.91 -13.38
C PHE A 92 -12.51 0.67 -14.05
N LEU A 93 -12.49 -0.49 -13.38
CA LEU A 93 -13.06 -1.71 -13.95
C LEU A 93 -14.57 -1.62 -14.14
N ASN A 94 -15.30 -1.03 -13.21
CA ASN A 94 -16.75 -0.80 -13.35
C ASN A 94 -17.03 0.17 -14.49
N PHE A 95 -16.30 1.29 -14.56
CA PHE A 95 -16.41 2.23 -15.69
C PHE A 95 -16.17 1.55 -17.04
N ALA A 96 -15.14 0.71 -17.15
CA ALA A 96 -14.85 -0.02 -18.37
C ALA A 96 -15.92 -1.08 -18.68
N TYR A 97 -16.41 -1.79 -17.65
CA TYR A 97 -17.44 -2.81 -17.79
C TYR A 97 -18.77 -2.20 -18.25
N ASP A 98 -19.25 -1.15 -17.58
CA ASP A 98 -20.53 -0.50 -17.86
C ASP A 98 -20.58 0.10 -19.27
N ASN A 99 -19.44 0.57 -19.78
CA ASN A 99 -19.32 1.18 -21.10
C ASN A 99 -18.77 0.23 -22.18
N ASN A 100 -18.55 -1.04 -21.87
CA ASN A 100 -17.98 -2.04 -22.77
C ASN A 100 -16.60 -1.63 -23.36
N TYR A 101 -15.75 -0.98 -22.55
CA TYR A 101 -14.38 -0.68 -22.92
C TYR A 101 -13.48 -1.89 -22.71
N GLU A 102 -12.85 -2.32 -23.80
CA GLU A 102 -11.98 -3.49 -23.81
C GLU A 102 -10.53 -3.14 -24.16
N PHE A 103 -9.62 -3.97 -23.68
CA PHE A 103 -8.18 -3.90 -23.96
C PHE A 103 -7.68 -5.18 -24.67
N SER A 104 -8.57 -5.86 -25.40
CA SER A 104 -8.33 -7.15 -26.04
C SER A 104 -7.61 -7.06 -27.39
N SER A 105 -7.56 -5.89 -28.02
CA SER A 105 -6.85 -5.65 -29.29
C SER A 105 -6.33 -4.22 -29.35
N LEU A 106 -5.38 -3.94 -30.25
CA LEU A 106 -4.81 -2.59 -30.39
C LEU A 106 -5.89 -1.53 -30.72
N GLY A 107 -6.82 -1.84 -31.61
CA GLY A 107 -7.90 -0.93 -31.98
C GLY A 107 -8.83 -0.63 -30.81
N ARG A 108 -9.24 -1.68 -30.07
CA ARG A 108 -10.09 -1.54 -28.87
C ARG A 108 -9.38 -0.79 -27.76
N ALA A 109 -8.12 -1.14 -27.47
CA ALA A 109 -7.31 -0.46 -26.46
C ALA A 109 -7.11 1.02 -26.79
N LYS A 110 -6.85 1.39 -28.06
CA LYS A 110 -6.74 2.81 -28.45
C LYS A 110 -8.03 3.58 -28.20
N PHE A 111 -9.18 3.00 -28.56
CA PHE A 111 -10.48 3.62 -28.33
C PHE A 111 -10.76 3.77 -26.83
N SER A 112 -10.63 2.69 -26.06
CA SER A 112 -10.83 2.67 -24.60
C SER A 112 -9.91 3.67 -23.89
N THR A 113 -8.64 3.73 -24.26
CA THR A 113 -7.67 4.70 -23.71
C THR A 113 -8.04 6.14 -24.08
N MET A 114 -8.49 6.41 -25.31
CA MET A 114 -8.92 7.75 -25.71
C MET A 114 -10.11 8.22 -24.86
N THR A 115 -11.12 7.37 -24.67
CA THR A 115 -12.29 7.71 -23.86
C THR A 115 -11.94 7.88 -22.38
N LEU A 116 -11.05 7.04 -21.85
CA LEU A 116 -10.51 7.19 -20.51
C LEU A 116 -9.82 8.54 -20.32
N LEU A 117 -8.93 8.93 -21.25
CA LEU A 117 -8.23 10.22 -21.19
C LEU A 117 -9.21 11.39 -21.26
N TYR A 118 -10.24 11.29 -22.09
CA TYR A 118 -11.29 12.29 -22.17
C TYR A 118 -11.99 12.46 -20.81
N GLU A 119 -12.41 11.35 -20.18
CA GLU A 119 -13.11 11.38 -18.90
C GLU A 119 -12.23 11.93 -17.76
N LEU A 120 -10.94 11.58 -17.75
CA LEU A 120 -9.98 12.12 -16.78
C LEU A 120 -9.78 13.64 -16.96
N TYR A 121 -9.74 14.09 -18.21
CA TYR A 121 -9.57 15.50 -18.51
C TYR A 121 -10.81 16.32 -18.10
N THR A 122 -12.01 15.85 -18.45
CA THR A 122 -13.27 16.55 -18.17
C THR A 122 -13.67 16.53 -16.70
N SER A 123 -13.26 15.49 -15.95
CA SER A 123 -13.49 15.42 -14.50
C SER A 123 -12.57 16.34 -13.70
N THR A 124 -11.37 16.63 -14.22
CA THR A 124 -10.36 17.48 -13.54
C THR A 124 -10.50 18.96 -13.91
N THR A 125 -10.99 19.27 -15.12
CA THR A 125 -11.18 20.65 -15.58
C THR A 125 -12.61 21.11 -15.32
N GLU A 126 -12.79 22.23 -14.63
CA GLU A 126 -14.10 22.86 -14.47
C GLU A 126 -14.76 22.99 -15.86
N LYS A 127 -15.98 22.44 -15.96
CA LYS A 127 -16.78 22.36 -17.20
C LYS A 127 -16.58 23.62 -18.04
N PHE A 128 -16.05 23.43 -19.25
CA PHE A 128 -15.78 24.48 -20.23
C PHE A 128 -16.88 25.55 -20.24
N THR A 129 -16.59 26.69 -19.60
CA THR A 129 -17.40 27.88 -19.81
C THR A 129 -17.00 28.39 -21.19
N TYR A 130 -17.82 28.13 -22.21
CA TYR A 130 -17.64 28.70 -23.54
C TYR A 130 -17.90 30.21 -23.47
N ASN A 131 -16.87 30.98 -23.12
CA ASN A 131 -16.90 32.42 -23.27
C ASN A 131 -16.57 32.74 -24.73
N CYS A 132 -17.57 33.15 -25.49
CA CYS A 132 -17.39 33.66 -26.84
C CYS A 132 -16.66 35.01 -26.78
N ILE A 133 -15.45 35.09 -27.32
CA ILE A 133 -14.65 36.35 -27.41
C ILE A 133 -15.40 37.44 -28.18
N ARG A 134 -16.37 37.08 -29.03
CA ARG A 134 -17.19 38.02 -29.81
C ARG A 134 -18.38 38.59 -29.03
N CYS A 135 -18.72 38.00 -27.89
CA CYS A 135 -19.85 38.42 -27.05
C CYS A 135 -19.39 39.19 -25.79
N GLN A 136 -18.16 39.70 -25.80
CA GLN A 136 -17.61 40.53 -24.72
C GLN A 136 -17.94 42.00 -24.92
#